data_AF-A0A926IVY1-F1
#
_entry.id   AF-A0A926IVY1-F1
#
_cell.length_a   1.000
_cell.length_b   1.000
_cell.length_c   1.000
_cell.angle_alpha   90.00
_cell.angle_beta   90.00
_cell.angle_gamma   90.00
#
_symmetry.space_group_name_H-M   'P 1'
#
loop_
_entity.id
_entity.type
_entity.pdbx_description
1 polymer ?
#
loop_
_entity_poly.entity_id
_entity_poly.type
_entity_poly.pdbx_seq_one_letter_code
_entity_poly.pdbx_strand_id
1 'polypeptide(L)'
;MTRKGRLVLSGLALTILFLLPLLPEVTGSRRLVFRDAQITHWPWRRVAMASLSAGEVPFVNASASGGQPLLANPNAVLLYPTLLLERVLPATAAFNLHYLLHVLWAFAGARRLASRLGVSEGGAFFAGVTFAFSGVMLSYGSAFMNSAAAAAWLPWCAAAGLDLAHADTRRKAVRAAA
;
A
#
# COMPACT_ATOMS: atom_id res chain seq x y z
N MET A 1 -36.76 -3.14 -13.40
CA MET A 1 -35.53 -3.53 -12.66
C MET A 1 -35.73 -3.34 -11.15
N THR A 2 -35.32 -4.32 -10.34
CA THR A 2 -35.44 -4.24 -8.87
C THR A 2 -34.48 -3.21 -8.28
N ARG A 3 -34.79 -2.68 -7.08
CA ARG A 3 -33.89 -1.75 -6.34
C ARG A 3 -32.49 -2.34 -6.15
N LYS A 4 -32.41 -3.64 -5.85
CA LYS A 4 -31.14 -4.39 -5.76
C LYS A 4 -30.40 -4.42 -7.11
N GLY A 5 -31.09 -4.67 -8.21
CA GLY A 5 -30.49 -4.68 -9.55
C GLY A 5 -29.90 -3.33 -9.94
N ARG A 6 -30.58 -2.21 -9.61
CA ARG A 6 -30.03 -0.86 -9.85
C ARG A 6 -28.77 -0.60 -9.01
N LEU A 7 -28.75 -0.99 -7.74
CA LEU A 7 -27.58 -0.79 -6.88
C LEU A 7 -26.36 -1.58 -7.37
N VAL A 8 -26.55 -2.82 -7.81
CA VAL A 8 -25.47 -3.65 -8.37
C VAL A 8 -24.91 -3.02 -9.65
N LEU A 9 -25.78 -2.60 -10.57
CA LEU A 9 -25.34 -1.96 -11.81
C LEU A 9 -24.64 -0.63 -11.59
N SER A 10 -25.15 0.21 -10.69
CA SER A 10 -24.49 1.46 -10.31
C SER A 10 -23.14 1.21 -9.64
N GLY A 11 -23.04 0.20 -8.78
CA GLY A 11 -21.77 -0.21 -8.16
C GLY A 11 -20.75 -0.66 -9.20
N LEU A 12 -21.14 -1.55 -10.11
CA LEU A 12 -20.30 -2.00 -11.22
C LEU A 12 -19.88 -0.86 -12.13
N ALA A 13 -20.80 0.03 -12.51
CA ALA A 13 -20.51 1.19 -13.34
C ALA A 13 -19.48 2.12 -12.67
N LEU A 14 -19.63 2.38 -11.36
CA LEU A 14 -18.65 3.17 -10.60
C LEU A 14 -17.29 2.45 -10.52
N THR A 15 -17.27 1.16 -10.23
CA THR A 15 -16.02 0.39 -10.21
C THR A 15 -15.31 0.43 -11.56
N ILE A 16 -16.05 0.26 -12.67
CA ILE A 16 -15.49 0.38 -14.02
C ILE A 16 -14.99 1.81 -14.26
N LEU A 17 -15.76 2.83 -13.93
CA LEU A 17 -15.38 4.23 -14.10
C LEU A 17 -14.07 4.57 -13.38
N PHE A 18 -13.82 3.99 -12.21
CA PHE A 18 -12.61 4.21 -11.42
C PHE A 18 -11.43 3.29 -11.79
N LEU A 19 -11.68 2.04 -12.18
CA LEU A 19 -10.62 1.07 -12.51
C LEU A 19 -10.18 1.13 -13.98
N LEU A 20 -11.08 1.44 -14.90
CA LEU A 20 -10.77 1.49 -16.33
C LEU A 20 -9.64 2.48 -16.65
N PRO A 21 -9.61 3.70 -16.10
CA PRO A 21 -8.52 4.64 -16.32
C PRO A 21 -7.17 4.18 -15.76
N LEU A 22 -7.17 3.23 -14.80
CA LEU A 22 -5.97 2.68 -14.16
C LEU A 22 -5.40 1.45 -14.91
N LEU A 23 -6.09 0.96 -15.94
CA LEU A 23 -5.61 -0.18 -16.72
C LEU A 23 -4.22 0.04 -17.33
N PRO A 24 -3.86 1.23 -17.86
CA PRO A 24 -2.51 1.44 -18.38
C PRO A 24 -1.42 1.27 -17.33
N GLU A 25 -1.68 1.67 -16.09
CA GLU A 25 -0.76 1.55 -14.95
C GLU A 25 -0.69 0.10 -14.47
N VAL A 26 -1.83 -0.60 -14.38
CA VAL A 26 -1.90 -2.02 -13.99
C VAL A 26 -1.22 -2.93 -15.02
N THR A 27 -1.41 -2.64 -16.32
CA THR A 27 -0.76 -3.38 -17.42
C THR A 27 0.71 -2.98 -17.59
N GLY A 28 1.12 -1.86 -17.00
CA GLY A 28 2.49 -1.33 -17.08
C GLY A 28 2.82 -0.61 -18.39
N SER A 29 1.81 -0.30 -19.22
CA SER A 29 1.99 0.55 -20.41
C SER A 29 2.23 2.01 -20.05
N ARG A 30 1.82 2.45 -18.86
CA ARG A 30 2.23 3.71 -18.23
C ARG A 30 2.90 3.42 -16.91
N ARG A 31 3.91 4.23 -16.57
CA ARG A 31 4.56 4.20 -15.26
C ARG A 31 4.06 5.36 -14.42
N LEU A 32 3.89 5.14 -13.13
CA LEU A 32 3.78 6.23 -12.17
C LEU A 32 5.16 6.89 -12.07
N VAL A 33 5.33 8.03 -12.74
CA VAL A 33 6.60 8.78 -12.80
C VAL A 33 6.40 10.10 -12.10
N PHE A 34 6.87 10.22 -10.86
CA PHE A 34 6.85 11.49 -10.14
C PHE A 34 7.92 11.50 -9.03
N ARG A 35 8.71 12.57 -8.97
CA ARG A 35 9.73 12.80 -7.93
C ARG A 35 10.61 11.56 -7.69
N ASP A 36 10.84 11.22 -6.43
CA ASP A 36 11.70 10.15 -5.93
C ASP A 36 11.30 8.77 -6.49
N ALA A 37 10.03 8.53 -6.83
CA ALA A 37 9.60 7.29 -7.46
C ALA A 37 10.38 7.03 -8.76
N GLN A 38 10.63 8.09 -9.55
CA GLN A 38 11.41 8.02 -10.77
C GLN A 38 12.92 8.00 -10.51
N ILE A 39 13.41 8.91 -9.66
CA ILE A 39 14.85 9.19 -9.57
C ILE A 39 15.60 8.28 -8.61
N THR A 40 14.92 7.68 -7.62
CA THR A 40 15.53 6.78 -6.63
C THR A 40 14.92 5.38 -6.66
N HIS A 41 13.62 5.25 -6.39
CA HIS A 41 12.99 3.94 -6.15
C HIS A 41 12.99 3.05 -7.40
N TRP A 42 12.68 3.62 -8.57
CA TRP A 42 12.73 2.86 -9.82
C TRP A 42 14.16 2.35 -10.15
N PRO A 43 15.20 3.21 -10.22
CA PRO A 43 16.57 2.75 -10.45
C PRO A 43 17.05 1.71 -9.44
N TRP A 44 16.77 1.89 -8.15
CA TRP A 44 17.16 0.93 -7.11
C TRP A 44 16.56 -0.46 -7.34
N ARG A 45 15.27 -0.54 -7.69
CA ARG A 45 14.65 -1.84 -8.02
C ARG A 45 15.25 -2.45 -9.29
N ARG A 46 15.60 -1.63 -10.28
CA ARG A 46 16.26 -2.13 -11.50
C ARG A 46 17.64 -2.72 -11.21
N VAL A 47 18.44 -2.06 -10.38
CA VAL A 47 19.73 -2.59 -9.93
C VAL A 47 19.53 -3.87 -9.12
N ALA A 48 18.60 -3.87 -8.16
CA ALA A 48 18.32 -5.04 -7.34
C ALA A 48 17.89 -6.25 -8.18
N MET A 49 16.97 -6.05 -9.13
CA MET A 49 16.50 -7.11 -10.02
C MET A 49 17.58 -7.61 -10.98
N ALA A 50 18.51 -6.73 -11.42
CA ALA A 50 19.65 -7.14 -12.23
C ALA A 50 20.60 -8.03 -11.43
N SER A 51 21.02 -7.61 -10.22
CA SER A 51 21.86 -8.43 -9.33
C SER A 51 21.22 -9.79 -9.04
N LEU A 52 19.94 -9.78 -8.68
CA LEU A 52 19.19 -11.00 -8.41
C LEU A 52 19.04 -11.93 -9.63
N SER A 53 19.07 -11.39 -10.84
CA SER A 53 19.04 -12.18 -12.07
C SER A 53 20.43 -12.75 -12.42
N ALA A 54 21.49 -12.08 -11.97
CA ALA A 54 22.87 -12.56 -12.07
C ALA A 54 23.24 -13.58 -10.98
N GLY A 55 22.32 -13.94 -10.08
CA GLY A 55 22.60 -14.82 -8.94
C GLY A 55 23.30 -14.13 -7.78
N GLU A 56 23.36 -12.79 -7.79
CA GLU A 56 24.00 -11.98 -6.76
C GLU A 56 22.97 -11.42 -5.79
N VAL A 57 23.37 -11.28 -4.53
CA VAL A 57 22.56 -10.58 -3.52
C VAL A 57 22.80 -9.07 -3.66
N PRO A 58 21.75 -8.23 -3.76
CA PRO A 58 21.88 -6.79 -4.02
C PRO A 58 22.33 -5.99 -2.78
N PHE A 59 23.46 -6.35 -2.16
CA PHE A 59 23.97 -5.68 -0.97
C PHE A 59 24.38 -4.24 -1.24
N VAL A 60 25.01 -3.97 -2.38
CA VAL A 60 25.55 -2.66 -2.75
C VAL A 60 25.10 -2.29 -4.16
N ASN A 61 24.65 -1.05 -4.33
CA ASN A 61 24.47 -0.43 -5.63
C ASN A 61 25.79 0.21 -6.08
N ALA A 62 26.58 -0.51 -6.88
CA ALA A 62 27.88 -0.04 -7.36
C ALA A 62 27.77 1.18 -8.31
N SER A 63 26.63 1.36 -8.98
CA SER A 63 26.44 2.46 -9.92
C SER A 63 26.02 3.78 -9.25
N ALA A 64 25.80 3.80 -7.94
CA ALA A 64 25.42 5.00 -7.20
C ALA A 64 26.63 5.57 -6.44
N SER A 65 27.13 6.73 -6.88
CA SER A 65 28.15 7.54 -6.16
C SER A 65 29.38 6.74 -5.66
N GLY A 66 29.87 5.78 -6.44
CA GLY A 66 31.02 4.94 -6.06
C GLY A 66 30.68 3.74 -5.16
N GLY A 67 29.39 3.44 -4.97
CA GLY A 67 28.91 2.32 -4.16
C GLY A 67 28.06 2.81 -2.98
N GLN A 68 26.80 2.37 -2.92
CA GLN A 68 25.92 2.63 -1.78
C GLN A 68 25.27 1.35 -1.25
N PRO A 69 25.06 1.22 0.07
CA PRO A 69 24.26 0.12 0.62
C PRO A 69 22.86 0.10 0.01
N LEU A 70 22.47 -1.04 -0.55
CA LEU A 70 21.20 -1.21 -1.24
C LEU A 70 20.24 -2.09 -0.43
N LEU A 71 20.58 -3.35 -0.16
CA LEU A 71 19.72 -4.24 0.65
C LEU A 71 19.53 -3.74 2.10
N ALA A 72 20.59 -3.17 2.70
CA ALA A 72 20.54 -2.63 4.05
C ALA A 72 19.82 -1.27 4.13
N ASN A 73 19.45 -0.66 3.00
CA ASN A 73 18.76 0.61 2.97
C ASN A 73 17.24 0.40 3.00
N PRO A 74 16.55 0.71 4.12
CA PRO A 74 15.10 0.49 4.21
C PRO A 74 14.31 1.35 3.22
N ASN A 75 14.87 2.48 2.74
CA ASN A 75 14.24 3.31 1.71
C ASN A 75 14.17 2.63 0.34
N ALA A 76 14.97 1.59 0.11
CA ALA A 76 14.92 0.82 -1.13
C ALA A 76 13.76 -0.19 -1.16
N VAL A 77 13.17 -0.53 0.01
CA VAL A 77 11.96 -1.35 0.14
C VAL A 77 12.12 -2.75 -0.51
N LEU A 78 13.36 -3.24 -0.61
CA LEU A 78 13.67 -4.48 -1.35
C LEU A 78 13.16 -5.74 -0.65
N LEU A 79 12.99 -5.69 0.67
CA LEU A 79 12.45 -6.81 1.44
C LEU A 79 10.91 -6.83 1.48
N TYR A 80 10.26 -5.89 0.79
CA TYR A 80 8.81 -5.82 0.77
C TYR A 80 8.22 -6.84 -0.21
N PRO A 81 7.13 -7.56 0.13
CA PRO A 81 6.60 -8.65 -0.70
C PRO A 81 6.26 -8.26 -2.14
N THR A 82 5.92 -7.00 -2.38
CA THR A 82 5.63 -6.47 -3.72
C THR A 82 6.83 -6.52 -4.67
N LEU A 83 8.07 -6.66 -4.18
CA LEU A 83 9.24 -6.87 -5.04
C LEU A 83 9.09 -8.18 -5.84
N LEU A 84 8.48 -9.20 -5.24
CA LEU A 84 8.26 -10.49 -5.89
C LEU A 84 7.39 -10.38 -7.15
N LEU A 85 6.55 -9.34 -7.25
CA LEU A 85 5.75 -9.08 -8.44
C LEU A 85 6.61 -8.84 -9.69
N GLU A 86 7.83 -8.31 -9.55
CA GLU A 86 8.73 -8.09 -10.69
C GLU A 86 9.29 -9.40 -11.28
N ARG A 87 9.12 -10.53 -10.59
CA ARG A 87 9.49 -11.85 -11.13
C ARG A 87 8.44 -12.40 -12.10
N VAL A 88 7.20 -11.95 -11.99
CA VAL A 88 6.06 -12.53 -12.73
C VAL A 88 5.31 -11.53 -13.59
N LEU A 89 5.48 -10.22 -13.35
CA LEU A 89 4.85 -9.14 -14.11
C LEU A 89 5.91 -8.26 -14.79
N PRO A 90 5.53 -7.50 -15.84
CA PRO A 90 6.37 -6.44 -16.36
C PRO A 90 6.81 -5.48 -15.25
N ALA A 91 8.09 -5.07 -15.27
CA ALA A 91 8.67 -4.27 -14.19
C ALA A 91 7.85 -2.99 -13.88
N THR A 92 7.35 -2.31 -14.91
CA THR A 92 6.50 -1.13 -14.74
C THR A 92 5.17 -1.47 -14.03
N ALA A 93 4.52 -2.56 -14.42
CA ALA A 93 3.27 -3.01 -13.79
C ALA A 93 3.49 -3.35 -12.32
N ALA A 94 4.51 -4.17 -12.02
CA ALA A 94 4.87 -4.53 -10.65
C ALA A 94 5.24 -3.32 -9.78
N PHE A 95 5.93 -2.33 -10.37
CA PHE A 95 6.25 -1.08 -9.71
C PHE A 95 5.00 -0.28 -9.35
N ASN A 96 4.09 -0.09 -10.31
CA ASN A 96 2.84 0.64 -10.07
C ASN A 96 1.94 -0.08 -9.08
N LEU A 97 1.85 -1.41 -9.17
CA LEU A 97 1.04 -2.23 -8.27
C LEU A 97 1.48 -2.11 -6.82
N HIS A 98 2.76 -1.84 -6.54
CA HIS A 98 3.17 -1.50 -5.18
C HIS A 98 2.33 -0.35 -4.62
N TYR A 99 2.24 0.78 -5.34
CA TYR A 99 1.48 1.94 -4.87
C TYR A 99 -0.02 1.67 -4.79
N LEU A 100 -0.59 1.06 -5.83
CA LEU A 100 -2.03 0.79 -5.90
C LEU A 100 -2.47 -0.15 -4.77
N LEU A 101 -1.70 -1.21 -4.49
CA LEU A 101 -2.00 -2.14 -3.40
C LEU A 101 -1.96 -1.44 -2.04
N HIS A 102 -1.05 -0.48 -1.83
CA HIS A 102 -0.97 0.25 -0.57
C HIS A 102 -2.09 1.27 -0.39
N VAL A 103 -2.62 1.86 -1.48
CA VAL A 103 -3.85 2.68 -1.39
C VAL A 103 -5.03 1.82 -0.93
N LEU A 104 -5.18 0.61 -1.47
CA LEU A 104 -6.22 -0.33 -1.04
C LEU A 104 -6.01 -0.81 0.40
N TRP A 105 -4.75 -1.06 0.78
CA TRP A 105 -4.39 -1.47 2.13
C TRP A 105 -4.66 -0.37 3.15
N ALA A 106 -4.35 0.88 2.81
CA ALA A 106 -4.64 2.07 3.60
C ALA A 106 -6.17 2.25 3.79
N PHE A 107 -6.95 2.10 2.72
CA PHE A 107 -8.41 2.14 2.77
C PHE A 107 -8.95 1.09 3.74
N ALA A 108 -8.51 -0.16 3.58
CA ALA A 108 -8.96 -1.28 4.40
C ALA A 108 -8.60 -1.09 5.88
N GLY A 109 -7.37 -0.65 6.16
CA GLY A 109 -6.93 -0.36 7.52
C GLY A 109 -7.70 0.77 8.17
N ALA A 110 -7.91 1.89 7.47
CA ALA A 110 -8.64 3.03 8.01
C ALA A 110 -10.12 2.70 8.26
N ARG A 111 -10.76 1.96 7.34
CA ARG A 111 -12.11 1.42 7.56
C ARG A 111 -12.15 0.50 8.78
N ARG A 112 -11.14 -0.35 8.95
CA ARG A 112 -11.02 -1.27 10.07
C ARG A 112 -10.89 -0.53 11.41
N LEU A 113 -10.04 0.48 11.45
CA LEU A 113 -9.85 1.36 12.62
C LEU A 113 -11.15 2.08 12.98
N ALA A 114 -11.82 2.72 12.01
CA ALA A 114 -13.08 3.40 12.24
C ALA A 114 -14.17 2.44 12.77
N SER A 115 -14.21 1.21 12.25
CA SER A 115 -15.12 0.17 12.76
C SER A 115 -14.82 -0.20 14.21
N ARG A 116 -13.54 -0.25 14.62
CA ARG A 116 -13.15 -0.49 16.03
C ARG A 116 -13.51 0.66 16.96
N LEU A 117 -13.59 1.87 16.43
CA LEU A 117 -14.03 3.07 17.16
C LEU A 117 -15.56 3.20 17.26
N GLY A 118 -16.32 2.21 16.76
CA GLY A 118 -17.78 2.22 16.83
C GLY A 118 -18.46 3.11 15.79
N VAL A 119 -17.73 3.54 14.75
CA VAL A 119 -18.31 4.30 13.64
C VAL A 119 -19.24 3.39 12.82
N SER A 120 -20.35 3.94 12.32
CA SER A 120 -21.29 3.21 11.44
C SER A 120 -20.59 2.67 10.18
N GLU A 121 -21.17 1.65 9.54
CA GLU A 121 -20.57 1.03 8.35
C GLU A 121 -20.28 2.05 7.24
N GLY A 122 -21.23 2.94 6.97
CA GLY A 122 -21.07 4.02 5.98
C GLY A 122 -19.98 5.01 6.37
N GLY A 123 -19.91 5.39 7.65
CA GLY A 123 -18.87 6.28 8.16
C GLY A 123 -17.48 5.63 8.12
N ALA A 124 -17.39 4.34 8.42
CA ALA A 124 -16.14 3.59 8.33
C ALA A 124 -15.66 3.45 6.87
N PHE A 125 -16.58 3.21 5.93
CA PHE A 125 -16.25 3.23 4.50
C PHE A 125 -15.72 4.61 4.09
N PHE A 126 -16.43 5.67 4.47
CA PHE A 126 -16.02 7.05 4.18
C PHE A 126 -14.64 7.38 4.76
N ALA A 127 -14.38 7.01 6.02
CA ALA A 127 -13.07 7.17 6.65
C ALA A 127 -11.95 6.45 5.89
N GLY A 128 -12.24 5.24 5.40
CA GLY A 128 -11.34 4.50 4.51
C GLY A 128 -10.97 5.30 3.26
N VAL A 129 -11.98 5.84 2.56
CA VAL A 129 -11.77 6.65 1.35
C VAL A 129 -10.98 7.92 1.67
N THR A 130 -11.40 8.67 2.69
CA THR A 130 -10.76 9.94 3.08
C THR A 130 -9.30 9.73 3.45
N PHE A 131 -8.95 8.65 4.16
CA PHE A 131 -7.56 8.36 4.51
C PHE A 131 -6.73 7.99 3.27
N ALA A 132 -7.20 7.01 2.49
CA ALA A 132 -6.48 6.48 1.33
C ALA A 132 -6.23 7.53 0.23
N PHE A 133 -7.16 8.48 0.08
CA PHE A 133 -7.09 9.57 -0.90
C PHE A 133 -6.79 10.93 -0.25
N SER A 134 -6.31 10.95 1.00
CA SER A 134 -5.84 12.18 1.64
C SER A 134 -4.63 12.75 0.90
N GLY A 135 -4.41 14.07 1.02
CA GLY A 135 -3.25 14.73 0.39
C GLY A 135 -1.91 14.11 0.80
N VAL A 136 -1.78 13.62 2.04
CA VAL A 136 -0.59 12.91 2.52
C VAL A 136 -0.41 11.59 1.77
N MET A 137 -1.46 10.77 1.70
CA MET A 137 -1.39 9.49 0.99
C MET A 137 -1.16 9.66 -0.51
N LEU A 138 -1.74 10.68 -1.14
CA LEU A 138 -1.50 10.98 -2.55
C LEU A 138 -0.07 11.49 -2.81
N SER A 139 0.47 12.31 -1.90
CA SER A 139 1.86 12.77 -1.96
C SER A 139 2.85 11.61 -1.81
N TYR A 140 2.62 10.71 -0.84
CA TYR A 140 3.44 9.52 -0.67
C TYR A 140 3.27 8.54 -1.83
N GLY A 141 2.02 8.31 -2.25
CA GLY A 141 1.66 7.40 -3.33
C GLY A 141 2.19 7.81 -4.70
N SER A 142 2.57 9.08 -4.87
CA SER A 142 3.20 9.57 -6.10
C SER A 142 4.72 9.64 -6.01
N ALA A 143 5.30 9.83 -4.82
CA ALA A 143 6.73 10.14 -4.68
C ALA A 143 7.54 9.07 -3.92
N PHE A 144 7.00 8.46 -2.88
CA PHE A 144 7.80 7.74 -1.87
C PHE A 144 7.28 6.33 -1.64
N MET A 145 7.98 5.35 -2.20
CA MET A 145 7.56 3.93 -2.13
C MET A 145 7.56 3.42 -0.68
N ASN A 146 8.61 3.78 0.07
CA ASN A 146 8.77 3.47 1.49
C ASN A 146 7.67 4.13 2.34
N SER A 147 7.47 5.44 2.20
CA SER A 147 6.53 6.19 3.04
C SER A 147 5.08 5.85 2.73
N ALA A 148 4.73 5.56 1.47
CA ALA A 148 3.40 5.10 1.09
C ALA A 148 3.07 3.77 1.76
N ALA A 149 4.00 2.80 1.71
CA ALA A 149 3.83 1.52 2.37
C ALA A 149 3.71 1.67 3.88
N ALA A 150 4.62 2.41 4.51
CA ALA A 150 4.60 2.65 5.96
C ALA A 150 3.29 3.32 6.42
N ALA A 151 2.85 4.38 5.73
CA ALA A 151 1.62 5.09 6.06
C ALA A 151 0.37 4.21 5.91
N ALA A 152 0.34 3.32 4.91
CA ALA A 152 -0.76 2.37 4.73
C ALA A 152 -0.91 1.38 5.90
N TRP A 153 0.18 1.09 6.64
CA TRP A 153 0.13 0.24 7.83
C TRP A 153 -0.34 0.95 9.10
N LEU A 154 -0.21 2.28 9.19
CA LEU A 154 -0.57 3.04 10.40
C LEU A 154 -1.97 2.73 10.94
N PRO A 155 -3.05 2.74 10.14
CA PRO A 155 -4.38 2.47 10.69
C PRO A 155 -4.55 1.02 11.14
N TRP A 156 -3.81 0.07 10.57
CA TRP A 156 -3.79 -1.32 11.04
C TRP A 156 -3.11 -1.44 12.41
N CYS A 157 -1.95 -0.80 12.58
CA CYS A 157 -1.26 -0.76 13.86
C CYS A 157 -2.13 -0.12 14.94
N ALA A 158 -2.80 0.99 14.63
CA ALA A 158 -3.74 1.64 15.55
C ALA A 158 -4.94 0.73 15.89
N ALA A 159 -5.53 0.05 14.90
CA ALA A 159 -6.63 -0.87 15.14
C ALA A 159 -6.22 -2.06 16.03
N ALA A 160 -5.02 -2.61 15.80
CA ALA A 160 -4.46 -3.67 16.63
C ALA A 160 -4.17 -3.19 18.06
N GLY A 161 -3.66 -1.96 18.22
CA GLY A 161 -3.45 -1.33 19.52
C GLY A 161 -4.75 -1.19 20.32
N LEU A 162 -5.84 -0.76 19.67
CA LEU A 162 -7.17 -0.70 20.30
C LEU A 162 -7.66 -2.09 20.74
N ASP A 163 -7.43 -3.12 19.91
CA ASP A 163 -7.83 -4.49 20.24
C ASP A 163 -7.10 -5.01 21.47
N LEU A 164 -5.80 -4.75 21.59
CA LEU A 164 -5.00 -5.11 22.75
C LEU A 164 -5.46 -4.35 24.01
N ALA A 165 -5.71 -3.05 23.89
CA ALA A 165 -6.19 -2.23 25.02
C ALA A 165 -7.55 -2.72 25.54
N HIS A 166 -8.49 -3.04 24.65
CA HIS A 166 -9.79 -3.60 25.04
C HIS A 166 -9.67 -4.98 25.69
N ALA A 167 -8.76 -5.82 25.22
CA ALA A 167 -8.53 -7.15 25.80
C ALA A 167 -7.95 -7.08 27.21
N ASP A 168 -7.02 -6.15 27.47
CA ASP A 168 -6.44 -5.94 28.80
C ASP A 168 -7.49 -5.45 29.80
N THR A 169 -8.31 -4.47 29.41
CA THR A 169 -9.43 -3.98 30.23
C THR A 169 -10.42 -5.10 30.59
N ARG A 170 -10.79 -5.94 29.62
CA ARG A 170 -11.65 -7.11 29.88
C ARG A 170 -11.00 -8.10 30.85
N ARG A 171 -9.71 -8.40 30.67
CA ARG A 171 -8.98 -9.33 31.55
C ARG A 171 -8.92 -8.81 32.99
N LYS A 172 -8.67 -7.52 33.17
CA LYS A 172 -8.67 -6.86 34.48
C LYS A 172 -10.04 -6.91 35.15
N ALA A 173 -11.11 -6.64 34.38
CA ALA A 173 -12.48 -6.73 34.88
C ALA A 173 -12.85 -8.16 35.34
N VAL A 174 -12.49 -9.19 34.55
CA VAL A 174 -12.72 -10.60 34.93
C VAL A 174 -11.96 -10.97 36.20
N ARG A 175 -10.71 -10.52 36.36
CA ARG A 175 -9.92 -10.77 37.58
C ARG A 175 -10.44 -10.06 38.81
N ALA A 176 -11.01 -8.86 38.66
CA ALA A 176 -11.61 -8.12 39.78
C ALA A 176 -12.96 -8.70 40.23
N ALA A 177 -13.61 -9.49 39.36
CA ALA A 177 -14.89 -10.15 39.64
C ALA A 177 -14.74 -11.59 40.17
N ALA A 178 -13.51 -12.12 40.23
CA ALA A 178 -13.17 -13.45 40.75
C ALA A 178 -12.60 -13.34 42.16
#